data_AF-A0A8T4M762-F1
#
_entry.id   AF-A0A8T4M762-F1
#
_cell.length_a   1.000
_cell.length_b   1.000
_cell.length_c   1.000
_cell.angle_alpha   90.00
_cell.angle_beta   90.00
_cell.angle_gamma   90.00
#
_symmetry.space_group_name_H-M   'P 1'
#
loop_
_entity.id
_entity.type
_entity.pdbx_description
1 polymer ?
#
loop_
_entity_poly.entity_id
_entity_poly.type
_entity_poly.pdbx_seq_one_letter_code
_entity_poly.pdbx_strand_id
1 'polypeptide(L)'
;METKIIHLENKVPERLEKALVKAADEFGWEARIEEKSKRGYRNGFVRETEDYSHTMIHLNGRFLPALKITFNKNNPREFHILKGFPTGFALARNVQRYVETVSSYL
;
A
#
# COMPACT_ATOMS: atom_id res chain seq x y z
N MET A 1 -4.07 -10.51 12.43
CA MET A 1 -3.70 -9.65 11.29
C MET A 1 -2.33 -10.10 10.84
N GLU A 2 -2.19 -10.50 9.58
CA GLU A 2 -0.95 -10.97 8.98
C GLU A 2 -0.37 -9.85 8.12
N THR A 3 0.92 -9.58 8.26
CA THR A 3 1.64 -8.56 7.48
C THR A 3 2.74 -9.22 6.68
N LYS A 4 2.74 -9.04 5.36
CA LYS A 4 3.81 -9.48 4.47
C LYS A 4 4.58 -8.27 3.98
N ILE A 5 5.89 -8.25 4.21
CA ILE A 5 6.80 -7.17 3.77
C ILE A 5 7.43 -7.60 2.44
N ILE A 6 7.37 -6.73 1.43
CA ILE A 6 7.99 -6.94 0.13
C ILE A 6 9.06 -5.86 -0.08
N HIS A 7 10.32 -6.28 -0.19
CA HIS A 7 11.45 -5.39 -0.50
C HIS A 7 11.65 -5.30 -2.01
N LEU A 8 11.96 -4.10 -2.50
CA LEU A 8 12.23 -3.82 -3.92
C LEU A 8 13.75 -3.79 -4.14
N GLU A 9 14.27 -4.66 -5.01
CA GLU A 9 15.71 -4.76 -5.29
C GLU A 9 16.24 -3.56 -6.12
N ASN A 10 15.40 -2.96 -6.97
CA ASN A 10 15.77 -1.85 -7.84
C ASN A 10 15.04 -0.57 -7.46
N LYS A 11 15.76 0.56 -7.49
CA LYS A 11 15.19 1.90 -7.31
C LYS A 11 14.25 2.23 -8.48
N VAL A 12 12.98 1.82 -8.41
CA VAL A 12 11.93 2.46 -9.22
C VAL A 12 10.78 3.02 -8.37
N PRO A 13 11.05 4.07 -7.56
CA PRO A 13 10.07 4.78 -6.74
C PRO A 13 8.82 5.31 -7.46
N GLU A 14 9.01 5.91 -8.63
CA GLU A 14 7.98 6.75 -9.26
C GLU A 14 6.81 5.95 -9.85
N ARG A 15 6.95 4.62 -9.93
CA ARG A 15 5.96 3.74 -10.56
C ARG A 15 5.30 2.78 -9.57
N LEU A 16 5.72 2.73 -8.30
CA LEU A 16 5.17 1.76 -7.35
C LEU A 16 3.66 1.90 -7.16
N GLU A 17 3.17 3.10 -6.88
CA GLU A 17 1.72 3.33 -6.76
C GLU A 17 0.97 2.93 -8.03
N LYS A 18 1.49 3.34 -9.20
CA LYS A 18 0.90 3.03 -10.50
C LYS A 18 0.88 1.52 -10.76
N ALA A 19 1.96 0.81 -10.43
CA ALA A 19 2.05 -0.64 -10.55
C ALA A 19 1.04 -1.34 -9.63
N LEU A 20 0.92 -0.89 -8.38
CA LEU A 20 -0.03 -1.43 -7.40
C LEU A 20 -1.49 -1.25 -7.85
N VAL A 21 -1.83 -0.07 -8.36
CA VAL A 21 -3.18 0.25 -8.85
C VAL A 21 -3.48 -0.50 -10.15
N LYS A 22 -2.54 -0.53 -11.09
CA LYS A 22 -2.71 -1.24 -12.36
C LYS A 22 -2.90 -2.74 -12.15
N ALA A 23 -2.11 -3.34 -11.25
CA ALA A 23 -2.27 -4.75 -10.91
C ALA A 23 -3.62 -5.01 -10.23
N ALA A 24 -4.16 -4.06 -9.46
CA ALA A 24 -5.47 -4.21 -8.84
C ALA A 24 -6.59 -4.20 -9.90
N ASP A 25 -6.48 -3.31 -10.89
CA ASP A 25 -7.43 -3.22 -12.01
C ASP A 25 -7.48 -4.53 -12.84
N GLU A 26 -6.32 -5.14 -13.14
CA GLU A 26 -6.27 -6.44 -13.82
C GLU A 26 -6.95 -7.57 -13.02
N PHE A 27 -6.96 -7.47 -11.69
CA PHE A 27 -7.63 -8.44 -10.81
C PHE A 27 -9.12 -8.14 -10.60
N GLY A 28 -9.63 -7.05 -11.19
CA GLY A 28 -10.99 -6.57 -10.96
C GLY A 28 -11.19 -6.07 -9.53
N TRP A 29 -10.14 -5.55 -8.90
CA TRP A 29 -10.19 -4.94 -7.58
C TRP A 29 -10.20 -3.42 -7.69
N GLU A 30 -11.09 -2.79 -6.95
CA GLU A 30 -11.14 -1.34 -6.84
C GLU A 30 -10.06 -0.86 -5.86
N ALA A 31 -9.20 0.06 -6.31
CA ALA A 31 -8.15 0.64 -5.51
C ALA A 31 -8.55 2.04 -4.99
N ARG A 32 -8.58 2.20 -3.66
CA ARG A 32 -8.76 3.48 -3.00
C ARG A 32 -7.48 3.90 -2.30
N ILE A 33 -6.92 5.03 -2.70
CA ILE A 33 -5.67 5.58 -2.15
C ILE A 33 -6.01 6.54 -1.01
N GLU A 34 -5.28 6.42 0.09
CA GLU A 34 -5.40 7.29 1.25
C GLU A 34 -4.01 7.63 1.76
N GLU A 35 -3.68 8.92 1.80
CA GLU A 35 -2.44 9.39 2.40
C GLU A 35 -2.64 9.67 3.88
N LYS A 36 -1.70 9.19 4.70
CA LYS A 36 -1.65 9.51 6.13
C LYS A 36 -0.50 10.45 6.41
N SER A 37 -0.85 11.59 6.98
CA SER A 37 0.03 12.49 7.69
C SER A 37 -0.05 12.22 9.20
N LYS A 38 1.04 12.50 9.90
CA LYS A 38 1.09 12.51 11.36
C LYS A 38 1.21 13.96 11.81
N ARG A 39 0.25 14.39 12.62
CA ARG A 39 0.29 15.70 13.28
C ARG A 39 1.20 15.62 14.50
N GLY A 40 2.08 16.59 14.63
CA GLY A 40 3.02 16.71 15.74
C GLY A 40 3.12 18.15 16.24
N TYR A 41 3.72 18.27 17.42
CA TYR A 41 4.11 19.55 18.01
C TYR A 41 5.63 19.51 18.22
N ARG A 42 6.35 20.51 17.70
CA ARG A 42 7.80 20.67 17.94
C ARG A 42 8.04 21.69 19.05
N ASN A 43 8.80 21.31 20.07
CA ASN A 43 9.20 22.25 21.13
C ASN A 43 10.09 23.35 20.54
N GLY A 44 9.66 24.60 20.72
CA GLY A 44 10.32 25.82 20.22
C GLY A 44 9.32 26.81 19.61
N PHE A 45 8.28 26.30 18.95
CA PHE A 45 7.15 27.08 18.43
C PHE A 45 5.91 26.18 18.49
N VAL A 46 4.84 26.61 19.16
CA VAL A 46 3.53 25.91 19.14
C VAL A 46 2.90 26.08 17.75
N ARG A 47 3.49 25.43 16.75
CA ARG A 47 2.98 25.32 15.39
C ARG A 47 2.72 23.84 15.14
N GLU A 48 1.49 23.53 14.75
CA GLU A 48 1.10 22.21 14.28
C GLU A 48 1.94 21.89 13.04
N THR A 49 2.71 20.81 13.08
CA THR A 49 3.42 20.30 11.91
C THR A 49 2.68 19.08 11.40
N GLU A 50 2.46 19.03 10.09
CA GLU A 50 1.85 17.89 9.41
C GLU A 50 2.93 17.19 8.59
N ASP A 51 3.51 16.13 9.16
CA ASP A 51 4.57 15.36 8.49
C ASP A 51 3.96 14.14 7.80
N TYR A 52 4.27 13.95 6.52
CA TYR A 52 3.85 12.75 5.78
C TYR A 52 4.34 11.47 6.48
N SER A 53 3.47 10.48 6.66
CA SER A 53 3.82 9.20 7.27
C SER A 53 3.89 8.08 6.23
N HIS A 54 2.78 7.77 5.59
CA HIS A 54 2.68 6.65 4.65
C HIS A 54 1.44 6.79 3.77
N THR A 55 1.43 6.05 2.66
CA THR A 55 0.28 5.91 1.77
C THR A 55 -0.31 4.54 1.98
N MET A 56 -1.63 4.49 2.08
CA MET A 56 -2.40 3.26 2.12
C MET A 56 -3.19 3.10 0.83
N ILE A 57 -3.21 1.89 0.29
CA ILE A 57 -4.10 1.51 -0.80
C ILE A 57 -5.04 0.44 -0.25
N HIS A 58 -6.33 0.74 -0.24
CA HIS A 58 -7.38 -0.22 0.09
C HIS A 58 -7.83 -0.86 -1.21
N LEU A 59 -7.65 -2.17 -1.33
CA LEU A 59 -8.08 -2.96 -2.47
C LEU A 59 -9.37 -3.68 -2.09
N ASN A 60 -10.46 -3.37 -2.78
CA ASN A 60 -11.76 -3.98 -2.57
C ASN A 60 -12.11 -4.90 -3.74
N GLY A 61 -12.50 -6.14 -3.43
CA GLY A 61 -13.20 -6.96 -4.41
C GLY A 61 -14.65 -6.48 -4.56
N ARG A 62 -15.42 -7.19 -5.38
CA ARG A 62 -16.82 -6.83 -5.68
C ARG A 62 -17.74 -6.69 -4.45
N PHE A 63 -17.47 -7.43 -3.38
CA PHE A 63 -18.34 -7.47 -2.18
C PHE A 63 -17.61 -7.39 -0.84
N LEU A 64 -16.29 -7.55 -0.82
CA LEU A 64 -15.49 -7.63 0.40
C LEU A 64 -14.12 -6.97 0.21
N PRO A 65 -13.52 -6.44 1.28
CA PRO A 65 -12.13 -6.00 1.26
C PRO A 65 -11.22 -7.16 0.80
N ALA A 66 -10.42 -6.91 -0.24
CA ALA A 66 -9.49 -7.90 -0.76
C ALA A 66 -8.18 -7.84 0.03
N LEU A 67 -7.53 -6.67 0.04
CA LEU A 67 -6.22 -6.43 0.66
C LEU A 67 -6.07 -4.97 1.06
N LYS A 68 -5.15 -4.71 1.98
CA LYS A 68 -4.69 -3.37 2.28
C LYS A 68 -3.18 -3.29 2.12
N ILE A 69 -2.71 -2.27 1.43
CA ILE A 69 -1.29 -2.09 1.14
C ILE A 69 -0.82 -0.80 1.79
N THR A 70 0.37 -0.80 2.36
CA THR A 70 0.99 0.40 2.95
C THR A 70 2.41 0.56 2.44
N PHE A 71 2.77 1.77 2.02
CA PHE A 71 4.13 2.08 1.56
C PHE A 71 4.49 3.55 1.83
N ASN A 72 5.77 3.86 1.81
CA ASN A 72 6.26 5.23 1.98
C ASN A 72 6.63 5.84 0.62
N LYS A 73 5.85 6.81 0.12
CA LYS A 73 6.15 7.53 -1.13
C LYS A 73 7.51 8.24 -1.13
N ASN A 74 7.96 8.71 0.03
CA ASN A 74 9.26 9.38 0.18
C ASN A 74 10.42 8.38 0.23
N ASN A 75 10.14 7.10 0.53
CA ASN A 75 11.12 6.03 0.54
C ASN A 75 10.50 4.69 0.08
N PRO A 76 10.19 4.53 -1.21
CA PRO A 76 9.50 3.36 -1.73
C PRO A 76 10.50 2.24 -2.03
N ARG A 77 11.18 1.79 -0.98
CA ARG A 77 12.04 0.59 -1.02
C ARG A 77 11.29 -0.67 -0.67
N GLU A 78 10.12 -0.52 -0.07
CA GLU A 78 9.29 -1.63 0.36
C GLU A 78 7.82 -1.22 0.41
N PHE A 79 6.96 -2.21 0.29
CA PHE A 79 5.54 -2.08 0.58
C PHE A 79 5.08 -3.28 1.40
N HIS A 80 4.05 -3.03 2.20
CA HIS A 80 3.53 -3.95 3.18
C HIS A 80 2.12 -4.35 2.77
N ILE A 81 1.85 -5.65 2.67
CA ILE A 81 0.51 -6.18 2.44
C ILE A 81 -0.06 -6.63 3.78
N LEU A 82 -1.17 -6.03 4.16
CA LEU A 82 -1.95 -6.35 5.35
C LEU A 82 -3.12 -7.26 4.94
N LYS A 83 -3.24 -8.39 5.62
CA LYS A 83 -4.28 -9.40 5.41
C LYS A 83 -4.93 -9.83 6.73
N GLY A 84 -6.19 -10.25 6.66
CA GLY A 84 -7.00 -10.68 7.80
C GLY A 84 -8.10 -9.68 8.14
N PHE A 85 -9.01 -10.02 9.05
CA PHE A 85 -10.09 -9.10 9.43
C PHE A 85 -9.53 -7.85 10.15
N PRO A 86 -9.96 -6.62 9.80
CA PRO A 86 -10.89 -6.22 8.73
C PRO A 86 -10.19 -5.77 7.43
N THR A 87 -8.89 -6.00 7.27
CA THR A 87 -8.03 -5.45 6.21
C THR A 87 -8.05 -6.21 4.88
N GLY A 88 -8.49 -7.47 4.85
CA GLY A 88 -8.63 -8.19 3.58
C GLY A 88 -8.83 -9.70 3.69
N PHE A 89 -9.67 -10.26 2.81
CA PHE A 89 -10.02 -11.68 2.73
C PHE A 89 -9.47 -12.39 1.48
N ALA A 90 -8.58 -11.76 0.70
CA ALA A 90 -8.04 -12.39 -0.49
C ALA A 90 -7.30 -13.71 -0.16
N LEU A 91 -7.57 -14.75 -0.95
CA LEU A 91 -6.90 -16.05 -0.84
C LEU A 91 -5.38 -15.88 -1.05
N ALA A 92 -4.57 -16.69 -0.37
CA ALA A 92 -3.10 -16.60 -0.46
C ALA A 92 -2.59 -16.67 -1.92
N ARG A 93 -3.20 -17.53 -2.75
CA ARG A 93 -2.88 -17.62 -4.19
C ARG A 93 -3.10 -16.31 -4.95
N ASN A 94 -4.15 -15.56 -4.60
CA ASN A 94 -4.48 -14.30 -5.27
C ASN A 94 -3.50 -13.21 -4.83
N VAL A 95 -3.10 -13.21 -3.54
CA VAL A 95 -2.08 -12.30 -3.03
C VAL A 95 -0.74 -12.54 -3.72
N GLN A 96 -0.35 -13.81 -3.86
CA GLN A 96 0.90 -14.15 -4.54
C GLN A 96 0.88 -13.71 -6.00
N ARG A 97 -0.17 -14.06 -6.75
CA ARG A 97 -0.29 -13.62 -8.15
C ARG A 97 -0.33 -12.09 -8.27
N TYR A 98 -1.01 -11.41 -7.35
CA TYR A 98 -1.03 -9.94 -7.33
C TYR A 98 0.40 -9.38 -7.16
N VAL A 99 1.18 -9.92 -6.22
CA VAL A 99 2.58 -9.52 -6.03
C VAL A 99 3.42 -9.80 -7.28
N GLU A 100 3.23 -10.95 -7.92
CA GLU A 100 3.92 -11.28 -9.18
C GLU A 100 3.58 -10.29 -10.31
N THR A 101 2.30 -9.90 -10.43
CA THR A 101 1.86 -8.87 -11.39
C THR A 101 2.43 -7.49 -11.06
N VAL A 102 2.48 -7.11 -9.79
CA VAL A 102 3.12 -5.84 -9.38
C VAL A 102 4.60 -5.85 -9.75
N SER A 103 5.31 -6.95 -9.49
CA SER A 103 6.72 -7.10 -9.84
C SER A 103 6.98 -7.05 -11.35
N SER A 104 6.02 -7.43 -12.21
CA SER A 104 6.21 -7.33 -13.67
C SER A 104 6.10 -5.89 -14.21
N TYR A 105 5.57 -4.96 -13.41
CA TYR A 105 5.46 -3.54 -13.77
C TYR A 105 6.56 -2.65 -13.20
N LEU A 106 7.40 -3.19 -12.32
CA LEU A 106 8.51 -2.50 -11.66
C LEU A 106 9.82 -2.73 -12.41
#